data_AF-A0A849QCI7-F1
#
_entry.id   AF-A0A849QCI7-F1
#
_cell.length_a   1.000
_cell.length_b   1.000
_cell.length_c   1.000
_cell.angle_alpha   90.00
_cell.angle_beta   90.00
_cell.angle_gamma   90.00
#
_symmetry.space_group_name_H-M   'P 1'
#
loop_
_entity.id
_entity.type
_entity.pdbx_description
1 polymer ?
#
loop_
_entity_poly.entity_id
_entity_poly.type
_entity_poly.pdbx_seq_one_letter_code
_entity_poly.pdbx_strand_id
1 'polypeptide(L)'
;MATFEQLIKDSWKLVEKEHAATYVDEVFIGGLVSTMLESGHALFDVSSTGDNHNMMFENLGNQDRVIIQIRHESNALAEAKTLGHRMQFTCGYGMRAKTIGKLISSSWRESLSGALDDIGSIMYDVQGNYLFASMPLYIKADDYVDMDTLTPDFEKMAGDISAITEKLKEFVEVNVGA
;
A
#
# COMPACT_ATOMS: atom_id res chain seq x y z
N MET A 1 -28.75 -19.32 33.47
CA MET A 1 -28.14 -20.22 32.45
C MET A 1 -28.49 -19.67 31.09
N ALA A 2 -27.51 -19.42 30.23
CA ALA A 2 -27.79 -19.06 28.84
C ALA A 2 -28.53 -20.24 28.16
N THR A 3 -29.56 -19.94 27.38
CA THR A 3 -30.26 -20.98 26.59
C THR A 3 -29.34 -21.46 25.47
N PHE A 4 -29.58 -22.66 24.94
CA PHE A 4 -28.85 -23.19 23.78
C PHE A 4 -28.85 -22.21 22.59
N GLU A 5 -29.99 -21.57 22.33
CA GLU A 5 -30.12 -20.54 21.29
C GLU A 5 -29.24 -19.31 21.56
N GLN A 6 -29.10 -18.90 22.81
CA GLN A 6 -28.24 -17.77 23.18
C GLN A 6 -26.76 -18.10 22.95
N LEU A 7 -26.34 -19.33 23.28
CA LEU A 7 -24.98 -19.79 22.99
C LEU A 7 -24.68 -19.77 21.49
N ILE A 8 -25.62 -20.23 20.65
CA ILE A 8 -25.45 -20.17 19.18
C ILE A 8 -25.30 -18.73 18.70
N LYS A 9 -26.16 -17.82 19.16
CA LYS A 9 -26.10 -16.40 18.78
C LYS A 9 -24.76 -15.77 19.18
N ASP A 10 -24.27 -16.06 20.38
CA ASP A 10 -23.02 -15.50 20.87
C ASP A 10 -21.80 -16.11 20.17
N SER A 11 -21.86 -17.37 19.75
CA SER A 11 -20.84 -17.98 18.88
C SER A 11 -20.78 -17.31 17.51
N TRP A 12 -21.92 -17.03 16.87
CA TRP A 12 -21.93 -16.34 15.57
C TRP A 12 -21.36 -14.93 15.66
N LYS A 13 -21.65 -14.18 16.72
CA LYS A 13 -21.02 -12.87 16.96
C LYS A 13 -19.50 -12.94 17.09
N LEU A 14 -18.97 -14.06 17.58
CA LEU A 14 -17.52 -14.25 17.67
C LEU A 14 -16.93 -14.53 16.28
N VAL A 15 -17.57 -15.41 15.50
CA VAL A 15 -17.19 -15.70 14.12
C VAL A 15 -17.23 -14.45 13.24
N GLU A 16 -18.26 -13.62 13.36
CA GLU A 16 -18.36 -12.34 12.63
C GLU A 16 -17.18 -11.41 12.95
N LYS A 17 -16.74 -11.35 14.21
CA LYS A 17 -15.57 -10.57 14.62
C LYS A 17 -14.27 -11.13 14.09
N GLU A 18 -14.14 -12.46 14.07
CA GLU A 18 -12.98 -13.13 13.46
C GLU A 18 -12.91 -12.84 11.96
N HIS A 19 -14.04 -12.96 11.25
CA HIS A 19 -14.12 -12.64 9.82
C HIS A 19 -13.79 -11.17 9.53
N ALA A 20 -14.32 -10.24 10.32
CA ALA A 20 -14.01 -8.82 10.17
C ALA A 20 -12.50 -8.55 10.33
N ALA A 21 -11.84 -9.23 11.27
CA ALA A 21 -10.39 -9.12 11.45
C ALA A 21 -9.60 -9.73 10.29
N THR A 22 -10.12 -10.78 9.65
CA THR A 22 -9.46 -11.47 8.53
C THR A 22 -9.64 -10.79 7.18
N TYR A 23 -10.73 -10.06 6.93
CA TYR A 23 -11.06 -9.54 5.59
C TYR A 23 -10.95 -8.02 5.45
N VAL A 24 -10.59 -7.29 6.51
CA VAL A 24 -10.47 -5.83 6.44
C VAL A 24 -9.37 -5.37 5.49
N ASP A 25 -8.30 -6.14 5.35
CA ASP A 25 -7.24 -5.94 4.37
C ASP A 25 -7.78 -5.99 2.93
N GLU A 26 -8.66 -6.94 2.62
CA GLU A 26 -9.31 -7.05 1.32
C GLU A 26 -10.22 -5.85 1.04
N VAL A 27 -10.93 -5.36 2.06
CA VAL A 27 -11.74 -4.13 1.95
C VAL A 27 -10.83 -2.91 1.70
N PHE A 28 -9.72 -2.82 2.43
CA PHE A 28 -8.72 -1.78 2.26
C PHE A 28 -8.11 -1.80 0.85
N ILE A 29 -7.72 -2.97 0.36
CA ILE A 29 -7.17 -3.17 -1.00
C ILE A 29 -8.19 -2.78 -2.07
N GLY A 30 -9.46 -3.20 -1.92
CA GLY A 30 -10.53 -2.78 -2.82
C GLY A 30 -10.73 -1.26 -2.84
N GLY A 31 -10.62 -0.62 -1.67
CA GLY A 31 -10.63 0.84 -1.53
C GLY A 31 -9.47 1.51 -2.26
N LEU A 32 -8.25 0.99 -2.10
CA LEU A 32 -7.05 1.50 -2.76
C LEU A 32 -7.14 1.37 -4.29
N VAL A 33 -7.53 0.20 -4.79
CA VAL A 33 -7.70 -0.02 -6.23
C VAL A 33 -8.70 0.97 -6.79
N SER A 34 -9.86 1.13 -6.14
CA SER A 34 -10.88 2.08 -6.58
C SER A 34 -10.36 3.51 -6.59
N THR A 35 -9.67 3.93 -5.53
CA THR A 35 -9.03 5.25 -5.41
C THR A 35 -8.03 5.52 -6.54
N MET A 36 -7.19 4.53 -6.87
CA MET A 36 -6.21 4.65 -7.95
C MET A 36 -6.89 4.74 -9.33
N LEU A 37 -7.95 3.98 -9.55
CA LEU A 37 -8.73 4.06 -10.80
C LEU A 37 -9.44 5.41 -10.96
N GLU A 38 -10.04 5.92 -9.88
CA GLU A 38 -10.72 7.22 -9.88
C GLU A 38 -9.76 8.41 -10.07
N SER A 39 -8.51 8.29 -9.62
CA SER A 39 -7.45 9.26 -9.88
C SER A 39 -6.87 9.21 -11.30
N GLY A 40 -7.44 8.39 -12.19
CA GLY A 40 -7.06 8.33 -13.60
C GLY A 40 -5.91 7.38 -13.92
N HIS A 41 -5.54 6.50 -12.98
CA HIS A 41 -4.58 5.44 -13.24
C HIS A 41 -5.30 4.18 -13.76
N ALA A 42 -4.59 3.38 -14.54
CA ALA A 42 -5.01 2.04 -14.93
C ALA A 42 -4.24 1.00 -14.11
N LEU A 43 -4.94 -0.05 -13.62
CA LEU A 43 -4.27 -1.20 -13.01
C LEU A 43 -3.52 -1.97 -14.10
N PHE A 44 -2.19 -2.01 -13.99
CA PHE A 44 -1.27 -2.60 -14.96
C PHE A 44 -0.87 -4.03 -14.59
N ASP A 45 -0.64 -4.28 -13.30
CA ASP A 45 -0.27 -5.60 -12.77
C ASP A 45 -0.81 -5.80 -11.36
N VAL A 46 -1.16 -7.05 -11.03
CA VAL A 46 -1.62 -7.44 -9.70
C VAL A 46 -1.19 -8.87 -9.39
N SER A 47 -0.66 -9.07 -8.17
CA SER A 47 -0.39 -10.40 -7.63
C SER A 47 -0.72 -10.43 -6.13
N SER A 48 -1.26 -11.55 -5.67
CA SER A 48 -1.55 -11.78 -4.25
C SER A 48 -1.24 -13.21 -3.85
N THR A 49 -0.70 -13.40 -2.64
CA THR A 49 -0.44 -14.71 -2.02
C THR A 49 -1.24 -14.92 -0.73
N GLY A 50 -2.34 -14.19 -0.54
CA GLY A 50 -3.12 -14.17 0.70
C GLY A 50 -2.71 -13.00 1.56
N ASP A 51 -1.56 -13.07 2.24
CA ASP A 51 -1.12 -11.99 3.15
C ASP A 51 -0.27 -10.91 2.46
N ASN A 52 0.18 -11.15 1.23
CA ASN A 52 1.03 -10.21 0.49
C ASN A 52 0.34 -9.85 -0.82
N HIS A 53 0.21 -8.56 -1.10
CA HIS A 53 -0.43 -8.04 -2.29
C HIS A 53 0.51 -7.04 -2.95
N ASN A 54 0.71 -7.18 -4.26
CA ASN A 54 1.49 -6.25 -5.06
C ASN A 54 0.60 -5.75 -6.19
N MET A 55 0.54 -4.44 -6.36
CA MET A 55 -0.23 -3.78 -7.40
C MET A 55 0.64 -2.74 -8.08
N MET A 56 0.54 -2.66 -9.41
CA MET A 56 1.16 -1.61 -10.20
C MET A 56 0.08 -0.89 -10.98
N PHE A 57 0.09 0.43 -10.89
CA PHE A 57 -0.80 1.33 -11.60
C PHE A 57 0.02 2.19 -12.57
N GLU A 58 -0.56 2.52 -13.73
CA GLU A 58 0.06 3.42 -14.70
C GLU A 58 -0.89 4.58 -15.02
N ASN A 59 -0.38 5.80 -14.93
CA ASN A 59 -1.11 6.98 -15.38
C ASN A 59 -1.05 7.04 -16.91
N LEU A 60 -2.20 6.95 -17.57
CA LEU A 60 -2.26 6.87 -19.03
C LEU A 60 -1.87 8.18 -19.74
N GLY A 61 -1.89 9.31 -19.03
CA GLY A 61 -1.58 10.63 -19.58
C GLY A 61 -0.07 10.91 -19.69
N ASN A 62 0.72 10.43 -18.73
CA ASN A 62 2.16 10.71 -18.67
C ASN A 62 3.04 9.44 -18.58
N GLN A 63 2.42 8.27 -18.48
CA GLN A 63 3.07 6.96 -18.35
C GLN A 63 3.86 6.77 -17.04
N ASP A 64 3.67 7.64 -16.05
CA ASP A 64 4.20 7.46 -14.71
C ASP A 64 3.50 6.27 -14.04
N ARG A 65 4.22 5.61 -13.13
CA ARG A 65 3.75 4.40 -12.44
C ARG A 65 3.67 4.60 -10.95
N VAL A 66 2.73 3.94 -10.33
CA VAL A 66 2.63 3.82 -8.88
C VAL A 66 2.66 2.35 -8.51
N ILE A 67 3.56 1.96 -7.61
CA ILE A 67 3.61 0.61 -7.05
C ILE A 67 3.05 0.68 -5.63
N ILE A 68 2.17 -0.26 -5.30
CA ILE A 68 1.68 -0.45 -3.94
C ILE A 68 1.94 -1.91 -3.55
N GLN A 69 2.64 -2.11 -2.44
CA GLN A 69 2.86 -3.43 -1.85
C GLN A 69 2.31 -3.42 -0.42
N ILE A 70 1.56 -4.45 -0.09
CA ILE A 70 0.90 -4.59 1.21
C ILE A 70 1.24 -5.95 1.76
N ARG A 71 1.62 -6.00 3.04
CA ARG A 71 1.69 -7.22 3.82
C ARG A 71 0.86 -7.07 5.07
N HIS A 72 -0.19 -7.89 5.22
CA HIS A 72 -1.01 -7.92 6.42
C HIS A 72 -0.26 -8.66 7.54
N GLU A 73 -0.21 -8.07 8.74
CA GLU A 73 0.53 -8.63 9.88
C GLU A 73 -0.36 -9.19 11.00
N SER A 74 -1.63 -8.78 11.08
CA SER A 74 -2.48 -9.01 12.26
C SER A 74 -3.76 -9.79 11.91
N ASN A 75 -3.58 -11.04 11.48
CA ASN A 75 -4.68 -11.91 11.03
C ASN A 75 -5.51 -12.49 12.19
N ALA A 76 -5.02 -12.46 13.42
CA ALA A 76 -5.71 -13.00 14.59
C ALA A 76 -6.57 -11.92 15.28
N LEU A 77 -7.81 -12.26 15.66
CA LEU A 77 -8.72 -11.34 16.37
C LEU A 77 -8.11 -10.74 17.64
N ALA A 78 -7.28 -11.49 18.36
CA ALA A 78 -6.61 -10.99 19.56
C ALA A 78 -5.56 -9.90 19.24
N GLU A 79 -4.80 -10.08 18.15
CA GLU A 79 -3.82 -9.11 17.67
C GLU A 79 -4.51 -7.86 17.12
N ALA A 80 -5.52 -8.06 16.26
CA ALA A 80 -6.33 -6.96 15.72
C ALA A 80 -6.94 -6.08 16.83
N LYS A 81 -7.43 -6.68 17.92
CA LYS A 81 -7.97 -5.92 19.06
C LYS A 81 -6.92 -5.17 19.89
N THR A 82 -5.67 -5.59 19.86
CA THR A 82 -4.61 -5.03 20.70
C THR A 82 -3.76 -4.01 19.96
N LEU A 83 -3.51 -4.24 18.67
CA LEU A 83 -2.60 -3.46 17.85
C LEU A 83 -3.29 -2.77 16.66
N GLY A 84 -4.57 -3.07 16.41
CA GLY A 84 -5.25 -2.74 15.16
C GLY A 84 -4.86 -3.70 14.03
N HIS A 85 -5.42 -3.47 12.85
CA HIS A 85 -5.18 -4.24 11.63
C HIS A 85 -3.95 -3.72 10.91
N ARG A 86 -2.78 -4.05 11.46
CA ARG A 86 -1.47 -3.55 11.02
C ARG A 86 -1.07 -4.13 9.67
N MET A 87 -0.55 -3.26 8.83
CA MET A 87 0.00 -3.61 7.53
C MET A 87 1.36 -2.96 7.34
N GLN A 88 2.30 -3.71 6.77
CA GLN A 88 3.43 -3.11 6.07
C GLN A 88 2.92 -2.61 4.72
N PHE A 89 3.14 -1.34 4.44
CA PHE A 89 2.66 -0.68 3.23
C PHE A 89 3.84 0.01 2.55
N THR A 90 4.15 -0.41 1.34
CA THR A 90 5.14 0.27 0.49
C THR A 90 4.39 0.97 -0.63
N CYS A 91 4.58 2.28 -0.74
CA CYS A 91 4.14 3.04 -1.89
C CYS A 91 5.36 3.55 -2.66
N GLY A 92 5.33 3.38 -3.98
CA GLY A 92 6.39 3.76 -4.88
C GLY A 92 5.90 4.59 -6.05
N TYR A 93 6.71 5.53 -6.49
CA TYR A 93 6.52 6.34 -7.68
C TYR A 93 7.59 5.98 -8.71
N GLY A 94 7.17 5.72 -9.94
CA GLY A 94 7.99 5.32 -11.07
C GLY A 94 7.92 6.32 -12.20
N MET A 95 9.06 6.87 -12.60
CA MET A 95 9.16 7.76 -13.75
C MET A 95 9.86 7.04 -14.90
N ARG A 96 9.37 7.23 -16.12
CA ARG A 96 10.05 6.74 -17.32
C ARG A 96 11.32 7.54 -17.57
N ALA A 97 12.48 6.90 -17.42
CA ALA A 97 13.76 7.54 -17.63
C ALA A 97 14.18 7.45 -19.12
N LYS A 98 14.27 8.61 -19.80
CA LYS A 98 14.66 8.69 -21.22
C LYS A 98 16.13 8.26 -21.47
N THR A 99 17.00 8.39 -20.46
CA THR A 99 18.42 7.99 -20.55
C THR A 99 18.92 7.41 -19.23
N ILE A 100 18.48 6.21 -18.87
CA ILE A 100 18.92 5.50 -17.64
C ILE A 100 20.45 5.42 -17.54
N GLY A 101 21.13 5.16 -18.66
CA GLY A 101 22.58 4.93 -18.69
C GLY A 101 23.48 6.14 -18.42
N LYS A 102 22.98 7.38 -18.50
CA LYS A 102 23.75 8.60 -18.15
C LYS A 102 23.45 9.11 -16.74
N LEU A 103 22.31 8.69 -16.20
CA LEU A 103 21.73 9.18 -14.97
C LEU A 103 22.25 8.43 -13.75
N ILE A 104 22.60 7.16 -13.99
CA ILE A 104 23.29 6.27 -13.09
C ILE A 104 24.80 6.64 -13.06
N SER A 105 25.18 7.77 -12.48
CA SER A 105 26.60 8.08 -12.19
C SER A 105 27.19 7.10 -11.16
N SER A 106 28.45 7.19 -10.72
CA SER A 106 28.91 6.34 -9.60
C SER A 106 28.40 6.82 -8.23
N SER A 107 27.98 8.10 -8.13
CA SER A 107 27.64 8.76 -6.86
C SER A 107 26.24 8.45 -6.33
N TRP A 108 25.23 8.24 -7.19
CA TRP A 108 23.88 7.82 -6.74
C TRP A 108 23.92 6.39 -6.17
N ARG A 109 24.72 5.49 -6.75
CA ARG A 109 24.79 4.07 -6.36
C ARG A 109 25.28 3.87 -4.92
N GLU A 110 26.17 4.74 -4.43
CA GLU A 110 26.60 4.79 -3.03
C GLU A 110 25.50 5.31 -2.10
N SER A 111 24.75 6.35 -2.52
CA SER A 111 23.58 6.85 -1.78
C SER A 111 22.42 5.84 -1.75
N LEU A 112 22.27 5.01 -2.80
CA LEU A 112 21.30 3.93 -2.87
C LEU A 112 21.67 2.74 -1.99
N SER A 113 22.97 2.42 -1.90
CA SER A 113 23.45 1.35 -1.04
C SER A 113 23.36 1.66 0.46
N GLY A 114 23.11 2.93 0.80
CA GLY A 114 22.90 3.40 2.17
C GLY A 114 21.44 3.67 2.55
N ALA A 115 20.49 3.49 1.63
CA ALA A 115 19.07 3.54 1.95
C ALA A 115 18.74 2.31 2.79
N LEU A 116 18.54 2.53 4.09
CA LEU A 116 18.14 1.49 5.02
C LEU A 116 16.85 0.82 4.49
N ASP A 117 16.76 -0.50 4.53
CA ASP A 117 15.51 -1.26 4.35
C ASP A 117 14.60 -1.07 5.58
N ASP A 118 14.47 0.17 6.04
CA ASP A 118 13.79 0.53 7.28
C ASP A 118 12.70 1.56 6.99
N ILE A 119 11.68 1.55 7.85
CA ILE A 119 10.46 2.35 7.73
C ILE A 119 10.79 3.83 7.54
N GLY A 120 10.17 4.45 6.54
CA GLY A 120 10.36 5.86 6.20
C GLY A 120 11.61 6.17 5.37
N SER A 121 12.42 5.17 5.02
CA SER A 121 13.56 5.34 4.12
C SER A 121 13.10 5.31 2.66
N ILE A 122 13.69 6.15 1.81
CA ILE A 122 13.41 6.11 0.36
C ILE A 122 14.37 5.11 -0.30
N MET A 123 13.78 4.05 -0.84
CA MET A 123 14.45 3.00 -1.60
C MET A 123 14.34 3.27 -3.10
N TYR A 124 15.27 2.74 -3.87
CA TYR A 124 15.26 2.91 -5.32
C TYR A 124 15.46 1.60 -6.07
N ASP A 125 14.76 1.49 -7.20
CA ASP A 125 14.88 0.35 -8.09
C ASP A 125 14.78 0.79 -9.57
N VAL A 126 15.42 0.04 -10.45
CA VAL A 126 15.35 0.26 -11.90
C VAL A 126 14.75 -0.98 -12.55
N GLN A 127 13.54 -0.83 -13.11
CA GLN A 127 12.84 -1.90 -13.81
C GLN A 127 12.59 -1.50 -15.26
N GLY A 128 13.31 -2.14 -16.18
CA GLY A 128 13.26 -1.80 -17.60
C GLY A 128 13.66 -0.34 -17.85
N ASN A 129 12.73 0.46 -18.36
CA ASN A 129 12.94 1.90 -18.65
C ASN A 129 12.42 2.83 -17.55
N TYR A 130 12.12 2.30 -16.36
CA TYR A 130 11.58 3.06 -15.23
C TYR A 130 12.59 3.12 -14.08
N LEU A 131 12.67 4.29 -13.46
CA LEU A 131 13.29 4.48 -12.16
C LEU A 131 12.18 4.65 -11.13
N PHE A 132 12.22 3.83 -10.09
CA PHE A 132 11.28 3.88 -8.97
C PHE A 132 11.96 4.45 -7.73
N ALA A 133 11.23 5.29 -7.01
CA ALA A 133 11.49 5.61 -5.61
C ALA A 133 10.31 5.08 -4.80
N SER A 134 10.58 4.34 -3.71
CA SER A 134 9.57 3.72 -2.88
C SER A 134 9.85 3.93 -1.41
N MET A 135 8.82 3.96 -0.58
CA MET A 135 8.94 4.15 0.86
C MET A 135 8.09 3.12 1.62
N PRO A 136 8.69 2.28 2.47
CA PRO A 136 7.97 1.37 3.34
C PRO A 136 7.46 2.10 4.58
N LEU A 137 6.23 1.81 4.97
CA LEU A 137 5.49 2.41 6.09
C LEU A 137 4.76 1.31 6.88
N TYR A 138 4.41 1.64 8.12
CA TYR A 138 3.37 0.92 8.85
C TYR A 138 2.09 1.74 8.85
N ILE A 139 1.00 1.11 8.46
CA ILE A 139 -0.35 1.68 8.54
C ILE A 139 -1.29 0.67 9.22
N LYS A 140 -2.48 1.14 9.59
CA LYS A 140 -3.56 0.28 10.08
C LYS A 140 -4.74 0.38 9.13
N ALA A 141 -5.30 -0.75 8.72
CA ALA A 141 -6.47 -0.79 7.82
C ALA A 141 -7.69 -0.10 8.46
N ASP A 142 -7.83 -0.22 9.78
CA ASP A 142 -8.84 0.47 10.60
C ASP A 142 -8.73 2.00 10.57
N ASP A 143 -7.62 2.59 10.13
CA ASP A 143 -7.52 4.04 9.93
C ASP A 143 -8.14 4.48 8.59
N TYR A 144 -8.49 3.55 7.70
CA TYR A 144 -9.02 3.81 6.36
C TYR A 144 -10.29 3.01 6.05
N VAL A 145 -10.73 2.12 6.93
CA VAL A 145 -11.94 1.31 6.75
C VAL A 145 -12.78 1.43 8.01
N ASP A 146 -14.03 1.84 7.84
CA ASP A 146 -15.01 1.78 8.92
C ASP A 146 -15.29 0.31 9.26
N MET A 147 -14.96 -0.11 10.48
CA MET A 147 -15.07 -1.51 10.90
C MET A 147 -16.50 -1.98 11.16
N ASP A 148 -17.45 -1.06 11.35
CA ASP A 148 -18.85 -1.40 11.57
C ASP A 148 -19.59 -1.58 10.23
N THR A 149 -19.24 -0.79 9.21
CA THR A 149 -19.88 -0.82 7.88
C THR A 149 -19.04 -1.52 6.81
N LEU A 150 -17.75 -1.78 7.07
CA LEU A 150 -16.76 -2.26 6.10
C LEU A 150 -16.68 -1.36 4.85
N THR A 151 -16.74 -0.05 5.05
CA THR A 151 -16.65 0.94 3.97
C THR A 151 -15.29 1.64 3.97
N PRO A 152 -14.58 1.70 2.83
CA PRO A 152 -13.36 2.49 2.70
C PRO A 152 -13.60 3.99 2.84
N ASP A 153 -12.67 4.68 3.49
CA ASP A 153 -12.52 6.14 3.45
C ASP A 153 -11.69 6.53 2.22
N PHE A 154 -12.39 6.66 1.09
CA PHE A 154 -11.78 7.00 -0.20
C PHE A 154 -11.06 8.36 -0.20
N GLU A 155 -11.59 9.35 0.53
CA GLU A 155 -11.01 10.69 0.59
C GLU A 155 -9.65 10.65 1.29
N LYS A 156 -9.58 9.96 2.44
CA LYS A 156 -8.34 9.78 3.18
C LYS A 156 -7.33 8.96 2.39
N MET A 157 -7.74 7.86 1.77
CA MET A 157 -6.87 7.05 0.92
C MET A 157 -6.29 7.87 -0.23
N ALA A 158 -7.13 8.65 -0.93
CA ALA A 158 -6.68 9.50 -2.03
C ALA A 158 -5.66 10.55 -1.56
N GLY A 159 -5.96 11.22 -0.44
CA GLY A 159 -5.08 12.24 0.14
C GLY A 159 -3.71 11.70 0.51
N ASP A 160 -3.68 10.57 1.24
CA ASP A 160 -2.43 9.99 1.72
C ASP A 160 -1.59 9.40 0.57
N ILE A 161 -2.20 8.74 -0.42
CA ILE A 161 -1.48 8.25 -1.61
C ILE A 161 -0.94 9.42 -2.44
N SER A 162 -1.73 10.47 -2.67
CA SER A 162 -1.27 11.64 -3.42
C SER A 162 -0.09 12.29 -2.73
N ALA A 163 -0.17 12.49 -1.40
CA ALA A 163 0.91 13.08 -0.63
C ALA A 163 2.21 12.26 -0.72
N ILE A 164 2.13 10.94 -0.62
CA ILE A 164 3.32 10.07 -0.73
C ILE A 164 3.88 10.12 -2.15
N THR A 165 3.05 9.93 -3.17
CA THR A 165 3.49 9.87 -4.57
C THR A 165 4.05 11.21 -5.05
N GLU A 166 3.48 12.35 -4.64
CA GLU A 166 4.01 13.69 -4.91
C GLU A 166 5.39 13.88 -4.28
N LYS A 167 5.59 13.47 -3.02
CA LYS A 167 6.89 13.59 -2.35
C LYS A 167 7.95 12.71 -3.00
N LEU A 168 7.60 11.49 -3.37
CA LEU A 168 8.51 10.59 -4.08
C LEU A 168 8.82 11.13 -5.48
N LYS A 169 7.84 11.71 -6.18
CA LYS A 169 8.04 12.37 -7.47
C LYS A 169 9.02 13.55 -7.36
N GLU A 170 8.78 14.49 -6.44
CA GLU A 170 9.68 15.63 -6.20
C GLU A 170 11.11 15.13 -5.94
N PHE A 171 11.24 14.09 -5.12
CA PHE A 171 12.53 13.51 -4.79
C PHE A 171 13.22 12.89 -6.00
N VAL A 172 12.50 12.14 -6.83
CA VAL A 172 13.02 11.60 -8.09
C VAL A 172 13.45 12.74 -9.00
N GLU A 173 12.59 13.73 -9.27
CA GLU A 173 12.88 14.84 -10.20
C GLU A 173 14.13 15.64 -9.80
N VAL A 174 14.25 16.00 -8.51
CA VAL A 174 15.40 16.74 -7.98
C VAL A 174 16.70 15.95 -8.12
N ASN A 175 16.69 14.65 -7.84
CA ASN A 175 17.90 13.83 -7.84
C ASN A 175 18.25 13.27 -9.22
N VAL A 176 17.28 13.26 -10.15
CA VAL A 176 17.42 12.67 -11.48
C VAL A 176 17.64 13.73 -12.56
N GLY A 177 17.43 15.00 -12.26
CA GLY A 177 17.63 16.09 -13.20
C GLY A 177 16.67 16.00 -14.40
N ALA A 178 15.38 15.76 -14.11
CA ALA A 178 14.32 15.86 -15.10
C ALA A 178 14.06 17.33 -15.49
#